data_AF-A0A350UY86-F1
#
_entry.id   AF-A0A350UY86-F1
#
_cell.length_a   1.000
_cell.length_b   1.000
_cell.length_c   1.000
_cell.angle_alpha   90.00
_cell.angle_beta   90.00
_cell.angle_gamma   90.00
#
_symmetry.space_group_name_H-M   'P 1'
#
loop_
_entity.id
_entity.type
_entity.pdbx_description
1 polymer ?
#
loop_
_entity_poly.entity_id
_entity_poly.type
_entity_poly.pdbx_seq_one_letter_code
_entity_poly.pdbx_strand_id
1 'polypeptide(L)'
;MPGGSTRNLFINNIQRDTTNDGPRAINIQSANSIPVNNISIKNCMLRVKAHYNTTNGYGEVIKIGTRNSNAAYAEFNGINIHNNEISGGIYGIFANANTTPGFHSLNLTVTDNNLDVNDT
;
A
#
# COMPACT_ATOMS: atom_id res chain seq x y z
N MET A 1 19.44 -21.13 -9.76
CA MET A 1 18.78 -19.90 -9.27
C MET A 1 17.38 -20.30 -8.84
N PRO A 2 16.97 -20.15 -7.57
CA PRO A 2 15.58 -20.40 -7.21
C PRO A 2 14.74 -19.24 -7.75
N GLY A 3 13.86 -19.55 -8.70
CA GLY A 3 12.95 -18.59 -9.32
C GLY A 3 12.01 -18.00 -8.29
N GLY A 4 12.15 -16.70 -8.04
CA GLY A 4 11.23 -15.97 -7.18
C GLY A 4 9.85 -15.95 -7.81
N SER A 5 8.88 -16.57 -7.14
CA SER A 5 7.48 -16.57 -7.58
C SER A 5 6.96 -15.13 -7.63
N THR A 6 6.57 -14.69 -8.82
CA THR A 6 5.96 -13.38 -9.04
C THR A 6 4.55 -13.38 -8.45
N ARG A 7 4.28 -12.48 -7.50
CA ARG A 7 2.94 -12.36 -6.89
C ARG A 7 2.13 -11.26 -7.58
N ASN A 8 1.29 -11.66 -8.54
CA ASN A 8 0.28 -10.77 -9.10
C ASN A 8 -0.92 -10.67 -8.14
N LEU A 9 -1.49 -9.47 -7.99
CA LEU A 9 -2.67 -9.25 -7.15
C LEU A 9 -3.56 -8.18 -7.79
N PHE A 10 -4.82 -8.52 -7.99
CA PHE A 10 -5.81 -7.61 -8.57
C PHE A 10 -6.91 -7.39 -7.54
N ILE A 11 -7.02 -6.17 -7.05
CA ILE A 11 -8.06 -5.72 -6.12
C ILE A 11 -8.98 -4.78 -6.89
N ASN A 12 -10.19 -5.24 -7.18
CA ASN A 12 -11.15 -4.51 -8.01
C ASN A 12 -12.51 -4.45 -7.32
N ASN A 13 -13.19 -3.30 -7.41
CA ASN A 13 -14.59 -3.14 -6.98
C ASN A 13 -14.84 -3.51 -5.51
N ILE A 14 -13.84 -3.31 -4.65
CA ILE A 14 -14.01 -3.51 -3.20
C ILE A 14 -14.51 -2.21 -2.57
N GLN A 15 -15.59 -2.30 -1.80
CA GLN A 15 -16.01 -1.27 -0.87
C GLN A 15 -15.61 -1.68 0.54
N ARG A 16 -14.76 -0.88 1.17
CA ARG A 16 -14.39 -1.02 2.58
C ARG A 16 -14.60 0.33 3.25
N ASP A 17 -15.66 0.41 4.03
CA ASP A 17 -16.06 1.61 4.75
C ASP A 17 -16.11 1.29 6.24
N THR A 18 -15.02 1.60 6.96
CA THR A 18 -14.94 1.32 8.40
C THR A 18 -15.10 2.60 9.18
N THR A 19 -16.16 2.68 9.99
CA THR A 19 -16.42 3.77 10.94
C THR A 19 -15.66 3.62 12.26
N ASN A 20 -15.09 2.44 12.50
CA ASN A 20 -14.26 2.14 13.66
C ASN A 20 -12.77 2.27 13.33
N ASP A 21 -11.98 2.61 14.34
CA ASP A 21 -10.52 2.56 14.25
C ASP A 21 -10.09 1.17 13.79
N GLY A 22 -9.34 1.10 12.68
CA GLY A 22 -9.07 -0.17 12.02
C GLY A 22 -7.73 -0.20 11.30
N PRO A 23 -7.19 -1.41 11.05
CA PRO A 23 -6.03 -1.56 10.19
C PRO A 23 -6.35 -1.06 8.77
N ARG A 24 -5.32 -0.60 8.06
CA ARG A 24 -5.30 -0.18 6.65
C ARG A 24 -6.31 -0.91 5.78
N ALA A 25 -6.94 -0.20 4.85
CA ALA A 25 -7.87 -0.80 3.90
C ALA A 25 -7.18 -1.87 3.04
N ILE A 26 -5.97 -1.55 2.56
CA ILE A 26 -5.11 -2.46 1.80
C ILE A 26 -3.68 -2.38 2.37
N ASN A 27 -3.06 -3.53 2.59
CA ASN A 27 -1.69 -3.64 3.07
C ASN A 27 -0.90 -4.62 2.20
N ILE A 28 -0.11 -4.10 1.27
CA ILE A 28 0.77 -4.90 0.41
C ILE A 28 2.18 -4.78 0.93
N GLN A 29 2.72 -5.89 1.43
CA GLN A 29 4.06 -5.90 2.00
C GLN A 29 4.96 -6.97 1.39
N SER A 30 6.20 -6.58 1.12
CA SER A 30 7.27 -7.53 0.82
C SER A 30 8.03 -7.91 2.09
N ALA A 31 8.42 -9.18 2.17
CA ALA A 31 9.34 -9.71 3.16
C ALA A 31 10.49 -10.43 2.43
N ASN A 32 11.71 -10.30 2.98
CA ASN A 32 12.89 -11.12 2.65
C ASN A 32 13.22 -11.22 1.15
N SER A 33 13.52 -10.10 0.49
CA SER A 33 14.02 -10.11 -0.89
C SER A 33 13.08 -10.70 -1.93
N ILE A 34 11.76 -10.71 -1.68
CA ILE A 34 10.77 -11.20 -2.64
C ILE A 34 10.19 -10.02 -3.42
N PRO A 35 10.42 -9.93 -4.74
CA PRO A 35 9.78 -8.92 -5.57
C PRO A 35 8.25 -9.01 -5.51
N VAL A 36 7.59 -7.86 -5.47
CA VAL A 36 6.15 -7.69 -5.56
C VAL A 36 5.87 -7.00 -6.90
N ASN A 37 5.23 -7.71 -7.82
CA ASN A 37 5.07 -7.23 -9.19
C ASN A 37 3.61 -7.31 -9.64
N ASN A 38 3.22 -6.45 -10.58
CA ASN A 38 1.92 -6.49 -11.26
C ASN A 38 0.74 -6.45 -10.29
N ILE A 39 0.71 -5.42 -9.45
CA ILE A 39 -0.39 -5.19 -8.53
C ILE A 39 -1.30 -4.11 -9.11
N SER A 40 -2.60 -4.37 -9.15
CA SER A 40 -3.60 -3.39 -9.58
C SER A 40 -4.64 -3.22 -8.48
N ILE A 41 -4.87 -1.97 -8.06
CA ILE A 41 -5.96 -1.56 -7.17
C ILE A 41 -6.82 -0.56 -7.94
N LYS A 42 -8.06 -0.93 -8.26
CA LYS A 42 -8.94 -0.05 -9.02
C LYS A 42 -10.41 -0.18 -8.68
N ASN A 43 -11.15 0.90 -8.94
CA ASN A 43 -12.60 0.98 -8.75
C ASN A 43 -13.02 0.66 -7.31
N CYS A 44 -12.16 0.92 -6.33
CA CYS A 44 -12.45 0.68 -4.93
C CYS A 44 -12.94 1.95 -4.23
N MET A 45 -13.75 1.76 -3.19
CA MET A 45 -14.07 2.79 -2.21
C MET A 45 -13.47 2.35 -0.88
N LEU A 46 -12.42 3.03 -0.44
CA LEU A 46 -11.61 2.66 0.71
C LEU A 46 -11.62 3.81 1.72
N ARG A 47 -12.33 3.61 2.82
CA ARG A 47 -12.45 4.59 3.90
C ARG A 47 -11.99 3.98 5.22
N VAL A 48 -11.03 4.62 5.88
CA VAL A 48 -10.56 4.21 7.21
C VAL A 48 -10.53 5.40 8.15
N LYS A 49 -10.99 5.22 9.38
CA LYS A 49 -10.88 6.25 10.43
C LYS A 49 -9.43 6.38 10.89
N ALA A 50 -8.90 7.60 10.92
CA ALA A 50 -7.53 7.87 11.36
C ALA A 50 -7.38 7.64 12.87
N HIS A 51 -6.25 7.08 13.30
CA HIS A 51 -5.84 7.10 14.71
C HIS A 51 -4.37 7.52 14.76
N TYR A 52 -4.04 8.54 15.56
CA TYR A 52 -2.68 9.03 15.82
C TYR A 52 -1.86 8.04 16.67
N ASN A 53 -1.74 6.78 16.26
CA ASN A 53 -0.81 5.86 16.89
C ASN A 53 0.27 5.44 15.90
N THR A 54 1.32 6.26 15.86
CA THR A 54 2.50 6.15 14.99
C THR A 54 3.32 4.88 15.22
N THR A 55 3.10 4.16 16.32
CA THR A 55 3.91 2.99 16.70
C THR A 55 3.60 1.74 15.87
N ASN A 56 2.39 1.62 15.31
CA ASN A 56 1.93 0.41 14.61
C ASN A 56 1.55 0.65 13.13
N GLY A 57 1.79 1.86 12.61
CA GLY A 57 1.42 2.22 11.25
C GLY A 57 -0.10 2.18 11.02
N TYR A 58 -0.85 2.73 11.96
CA TYR A 58 -2.26 3.07 11.73
C TYR A 58 -2.29 4.51 11.25
N GLY A 59 -2.93 4.74 10.10
CA GLY A 59 -2.97 6.06 9.46
C GLY A 59 -2.92 6.01 7.94
N GLU A 60 -2.60 4.87 7.31
CA GLU A 60 -2.52 4.79 5.85
C GLU A 60 -3.73 4.00 5.31
N VAL A 61 -4.48 4.53 4.33
CA VAL A 61 -5.60 3.77 3.74
C VAL A 61 -5.05 2.61 2.90
N ILE A 62 -4.08 2.91 2.03
CA ILE A 62 -3.30 1.93 1.27
C ILE A 62 -1.83 2.01 1.68
N LYS A 63 -1.24 0.87 2.07
CA LYS A 63 0.22 0.74 2.24
C LYS A 63 0.84 -0.17 1.20
N ILE A 64 1.94 0.29 0.62
CA ILE A 64 2.87 -0.50 -0.19
C ILE A 64 4.26 -0.36 0.42
N GLY A 65 4.88 -1.44 0.86
CA GLY A 65 6.25 -1.33 1.35
C GLY A 65 6.78 -2.55 2.07
N THR A 66 7.94 -2.43 2.72
CA THR A 66 8.50 -3.59 3.43
C THR A 66 7.78 -3.84 4.76
N ARG A 67 7.69 -5.11 5.16
CA ARG A 67 7.13 -5.51 6.46
C ARG A 67 8.04 -5.13 7.62
N ASN A 68 9.35 -5.27 7.43
CA ASN A 68 10.39 -5.01 8.42
C ASN A 68 11.42 -4.03 7.86
N SER A 69 12.02 -3.19 8.71
CA SER A 69 13.10 -2.25 8.37
C SER A 69 14.37 -2.91 7.83
N ASN A 70 14.49 -4.24 7.96
CA ASN A 70 15.69 -5.01 7.62
C ASN A 70 15.49 -5.93 6.41
N ALA A 71 14.43 -5.75 5.62
CA ALA A 71 14.26 -6.51 4.38
C ALA A 71 15.28 -6.03 3.34
N ALA A 72 16.41 -6.75 3.24
CA ALA A 72 17.35 -6.53 2.15
C ALA A 72 16.62 -6.80 0.82
N TYR A 73 16.67 -5.86 -0.15
CA TYR A 73 16.17 -6.01 -1.52
C TYR A 73 14.64 -6.10 -1.70
N ALA A 74 13.89 -5.05 -1.37
CA ALA A 74 12.49 -5.01 -1.72
C ALA A 74 12.27 -4.35 -3.09
N GLU A 75 11.71 -5.12 -4.01
CA GLU A 75 11.39 -4.66 -5.36
C GLU A 75 9.87 -4.59 -5.52
N PHE A 76 9.34 -3.43 -5.89
CA PHE A 76 7.92 -3.21 -6.17
C PHE A 76 7.77 -2.73 -7.60
N ASN A 77 7.37 -3.59 -8.53
CA ASN A 77 7.24 -3.21 -9.93
C ASN A 77 5.81 -3.29 -10.47
N GLY A 78 5.42 -2.33 -11.32
CA GLY A 78 4.13 -2.38 -11.97
C GLY A 78 2.98 -2.33 -10.96
N ILE A 79 3.11 -1.46 -9.95
CA ILE A 79 2.06 -1.21 -8.99
C ILE A 79 1.20 -0.08 -9.53
N ASN A 80 -0.09 -0.35 -9.80
CA ASN A 80 -1.02 0.60 -10.37
C ASN A 80 -2.19 0.81 -9.41
N ILE A 81 -2.39 2.04 -8.94
CA ILE A 81 -3.52 2.43 -8.13
C ILE A 81 -4.31 3.47 -8.91
N HIS A 82 -5.51 3.15 -9.36
CA HIS A 82 -6.27 4.08 -10.18
C HIS A 82 -7.78 3.96 -10.06
N ASN A 83 -8.50 5.05 -10.32
CA ASN A 83 -9.96 5.10 -10.24
C ASN A 83 -10.51 4.62 -8.90
N ASN A 84 -9.89 5.00 -7.78
CA ASN A 84 -10.37 4.70 -6.44
C ASN A 84 -10.88 5.95 -5.73
N GLU A 85 -11.85 5.77 -4.85
CA GLU A 85 -12.20 6.74 -3.82
C GLU A 85 -11.49 6.33 -2.53
N ILE A 86 -10.63 7.19 -2.01
CA ILE A 86 -9.79 6.91 -0.85
C ILE A 86 -10.00 8.05 0.15
N SER A 87 -10.52 7.74 1.34
CA SER A 87 -10.74 8.76 2.36
C SER A 87 -10.37 8.33 3.78
N GLY A 88 -10.09 9.33 4.59
CA GLY A 88 -9.61 9.17 5.96
C GLY A 88 -8.16 8.71 6.04
N GLY A 89 -7.75 8.27 7.24
CA GLY A 89 -6.34 8.08 7.58
C GLY A 89 -5.56 9.41 7.69
N ILE A 90 -4.33 9.32 8.20
CA ILE A 90 -3.33 10.40 8.16
C ILE A 90 -2.75 10.54 6.73
N TYR A 91 -2.70 9.43 6.00
CA TYR A 91 -2.23 9.32 4.63
C TYR A 91 -3.22 8.49 3.80
N GLY A 92 -3.59 8.97 2.62
CA GLY A 92 -4.40 8.20 1.68
C GLY A 92 -3.62 6.98 1.16
N ILE A 93 -2.49 7.24 0.50
CA ILE A 93 -1.58 6.22 -0.02
C ILE A 93 -0.20 6.47 0.56
N PHE A 94 0.39 5.44 1.19
CA PHE A 94 1.75 5.48 1.69
C PHE A 94 2.58 4.36 1.06
N ALA A 95 3.57 4.75 0.28
CA ALA A 95 4.45 3.84 -0.42
C ALA A 95 5.92 4.08 -0.05
N ASN A 96 6.60 3.06 0.44
CA ASN A 96 7.99 3.15 0.86
C ASN A 96 8.73 1.82 0.65
N ALA A 97 9.83 1.85 -0.09
CA ALA A 97 10.85 0.80 -0.10
C ALA A 97 11.98 1.21 0.86
N ASN A 98 12.10 0.54 2.01
CA ASN A 98 13.00 0.95 3.10
C ASN A 98 14.48 1.06 2.66
N THR A 99 15.16 2.03 3.26
CA THR A 99 16.41 2.68 2.83
C THR A 99 17.72 1.97 3.20
N THR A 100 17.74 0.65 3.41
CA THR A 100 19.00 -0.07 3.61
C THR A 100 19.82 -0.05 2.31
N PRO A 101 21.15 0.20 2.31
CA PRO A 101 21.93 0.25 1.07
C PRO A 101 21.82 -1.05 0.27
N GLY A 102 21.23 -0.97 -0.93
CA GLY A 102 20.91 -2.10 -1.81
C GLY A 102 19.99 -1.66 -2.94
N PHE A 103 19.81 -2.50 -3.97
CA PHE A 103 18.86 -2.21 -5.06
C PHE A 103 17.42 -2.24 -4.53
N HIS A 104 16.77 -1.09 -4.49
CA HIS A 104 15.34 -0.94 -4.24
C HIS A 104 14.71 -0.21 -5.42
N SER A 105 13.63 -0.75 -5.96
CA SER A 105 12.81 -0.06 -6.96
C SER A 105 11.37 0.00 -6.46
N LEU A 106 10.74 1.15 -6.66
CA LEU A 106 9.31 1.36 -6.49
C LEU A 106 8.77 1.96 -7.78
N ASN A 107 8.33 1.10 -8.69
CA ASN A 107 7.61 1.51 -9.89
C ASN A 107 6.11 1.52 -9.57
N LEU A 108 5.66 2.66 -9.03
CA LEU A 108 4.29 2.94 -8.63
C LEU A 108 3.68 4.01 -9.54
N THR A 109 2.51 3.71 -10.10
CA THR A 109 1.68 4.66 -10.83
C THR A 109 0.38 4.88 -10.08
N VAL A 110 0.09 6.14 -9.77
CA VAL A 110 -1.13 6.58 -9.08
C VAL A 110 -1.84 7.60 -9.97
N THR A 111 -2.99 7.25 -10.53
CA THR A 111 -3.76 8.12 -11.44
C THR A 111 -5.25 8.05 -11.16
N ASP A 112 -6.00 9.10 -11.44
CA ASP A 112 -7.47 9.06 -11.41
C ASP A 112 -8.08 8.65 -10.05
N ASN A 113 -7.39 8.86 -8.93
CA ASN A 113 -7.94 8.59 -7.61
C ASN A 113 -8.54 9.87 -7.02
N ASN A 114 -9.71 9.75 -6.40
CA ASN A 114 -10.25 10.79 -5.54
C ASN A 114 -9.72 10.58 -4.12
N LEU A 115 -8.87 11.50 -3.64
CA LEU A 115 -8.26 11.44 -2.32
C LEU A 115 -8.90 12.51 -1.43
N ASP A 116 -9.70 12.08 -0.45
CA ASP A 116 -10.24 12.97 0.58
C ASP A 116 -9.61 12.64 1.94
N VAL A 117 -8.42 13.21 2.14
CA VAL A 117 -7.59 13.05 3.35
C VAL A 117 -7.81 14.23 4.29
N ASN A 118 -9.07 14.52 4.63
CA ASN A 118 -9.41 15.50 5.64
C ASN A 118 -9.91 14.80 6.90
N ASP A 119 -9.11 14.88 7.96
CA ASP A 119 -9.50 14.53 9.31
C ASP A 119 -10.26 15.75 9.87
N THR A 120 -11.60 15.70 9.88
CA THR A 120 -12.43 16.55 10.76
C THR A 120 -13.24 15.67 11.68
#